data_AF-A0A537P7Q8-F1
#
_entry.id   AF-A0A537P7Q8-F1
#
_cell.length_a   1.000
_cell.length_b   1.000
_cell.length_c   1.000
_cell.angle_alpha   90.00
_cell.angle_beta   90.00
_cell.angle_gamma   90.00
#
_symmetry.space_group_name_H-M   'P 1'
#
loop_
_entity.id
_entity.type
_entity.pdbx_description
1 polymer ?
#
loop_
_entity_poly.entity_id
_entity_poly.type
_entity_poly.pdbx_seq_one_letter_code
_entity_poly.pdbx_strand_id
1 'polypeptide(L)'
;MRYGSQVKPEATSVKFQRVDAEGRIAVKCTERGSVIDRLYQSGAAKIRFPSSSGTSTCEAVLINTAGGLTGGDRLSWIVHAGERASLTCVSQACERIYRSRDGEPARVSVSITLDQKACLNWMPQLKRIWLLRRACSLSKPLSSDVPQWERPYVGPA
;
A
#
# COMPACT_ATOMS: atom_id res chain seq x y z
N MET A 1 -53.05 -31.96 11.69
CA MET A 1 -51.94 -31.94 10.70
C MET A 1 -51.36 -30.53 10.66
N ARG A 2 -50.18 -30.30 11.24
CA ARG A 2 -49.53 -28.98 11.31
C ARG A 2 -48.41 -28.93 10.26
N TYR A 3 -48.48 -27.97 9.33
CA TYR A 3 -47.39 -27.67 8.40
C TYR A 3 -46.32 -26.85 9.15
N GLY A 4 -45.11 -27.40 9.27
CA GLY A 4 -43.98 -26.72 9.88
C GLY A 4 -43.48 -25.60 8.96
N SER A 5 -43.52 -24.37 9.47
CA SER A 5 -42.87 -23.20 8.84
C SER A 5 -41.37 -23.45 8.76
N GLN A 6 -40.82 -23.50 7.54
CA GLN A 6 -39.37 -23.51 7.34
C GLN A 6 -38.83 -22.09 7.53
N VAL A 7 -38.11 -21.89 8.63
CA VAL A 7 -37.31 -20.68 8.86
C VAL A 7 -36.12 -20.74 7.90
N LYS A 8 -36.07 -19.79 6.96
CA LYS A 8 -34.92 -19.57 6.07
C LYS A 8 -33.75 -19.10 6.94
N PRO A 9 -32.55 -19.72 6.88
CA PRO A 9 -31.42 -19.25 7.69
C PRO A 9 -31.05 -17.85 7.22
N GLU A 10 -31.19 -16.88 8.13
CA GLU A 10 -30.72 -15.52 7.93
C GLU A 10 -29.19 -15.60 7.80
N ALA A 11 -28.68 -15.28 6.61
CA ALA A 11 -27.25 -15.37 6.33
C ALA A 11 -26.53 -14.35 7.22
N THR A 12 -25.94 -14.83 8.31
CA THR A 12 -25.10 -14.03 9.19
C THR A 12 -23.99 -13.43 8.34
N SER A 13 -24.08 -12.12 8.10
CA SER A 13 -23.05 -11.34 7.43
C SER A 13 -21.74 -11.52 8.20
N VAL A 14 -20.82 -12.32 7.65
CA VAL A 14 -19.47 -12.42 8.17
C VAL A 14 -18.84 -11.04 8.01
N LYS A 15 -18.69 -10.31 9.11
CA LYS A 15 -17.88 -9.09 9.14
C LYS A 15 -16.43 -9.50 8.90
N PHE A 16 -16.00 -9.43 7.65
CA PHE A 16 -14.60 -9.61 7.30
C PHE A 16 -13.78 -8.51 7.99
N GLN A 17 -12.71 -8.90 8.67
CA GLN A 17 -11.74 -7.96 9.22
C GLN A 17 -11.16 -7.15 8.06
N ARG A 18 -11.50 -5.86 7.98
CA ARG A 18 -11.02 -4.94 6.95
C ARG A 18 -9.69 -4.35 7.38
N VAL A 19 -8.77 -4.20 6.44
CA VAL A 19 -7.53 -3.47 6.67
C VAL A 19 -7.85 -1.98 6.69
N ASP A 20 -7.52 -1.31 7.78
CA ASP A 20 -7.39 0.14 7.85
C ASP A 20 -6.00 0.46 8.39
N ALA A 21 -5.15 0.98 7.52
CA ALA A 21 -3.72 1.09 7.78
C ALA A 21 -3.14 2.37 7.21
N GLU A 22 -2.23 2.99 7.96
CA GLU A 22 -1.55 4.20 7.53
C GLU A 22 -0.09 4.20 7.97
N GLY A 23 0.80 4.52 7.03
CA GLY A 23 2.21 4.79 7.27
C GLY A 23 2.55 6.22 6.86
N ARG A 24 3.20 6.98 7.75
CA ARG A 24 3.74 8.31 7.45
C ARG A 24 5.22 8.37 7.75
N ILE A 25 5.98 8.99 6.85
CA ILE A 25 7.40 9.26 7.02
C ILE A 25 7.71 10.70 6.60
N ALA A 26 8.47 11.41 7.44
CA ALA A 26 9.12 12.65 7.07
C ALA A 26 10.64 12.52 7.24
N VAL A 27 11.41 13.08 6.32
CA VAL A 27 12.87 13.05 6.29
C VAL A 27 13.40 14.48 6.25
N LYS A 28 14.48 14.76 6.98
CA LYS A 28 15.19 16.05 6.96
C LYS A 28 16.66 15.89 6.62
N CYS A 29 17.26 16.94 6.08
CA CYS A 29 18.70 17.01 5.81
C CYS A 29 19.47 17.42 7.08
N THR A 30 20.62 16.79 7.32
CA THR A 30 21.57 17.12 8.39
C THR A 30 22.99 17.12 7.83
N GLU A 31 23.98 17.53 8.63
CA GLU A 31 25.41 17.46 8.25
C GLU A 31 25.87 16.05 7.89
N ARG A 32 25.23 15.02 8.45
CA ARG A 32 25.54 13.59 8.22
C ARG A 32 24.75 12.99 7.06
N GLY A 33 23.92 13.79 6.39
CA GLY A 33 22.99 13.34 5.35
C GLY A 33 21.54 13.36 5.82
N SER A 34 20.68 12.69 5.06
CA SER A 34 19.23 12.69 5.25
C SER A 34 18.82 11.67 6.31
N VAL A 35 18.03 12.10 7.29
CA VAL A 35 17.60 11.26 8.43
C VAL A 35 16.10 11.36 8.65
N ILE A 36 15.53 10.38 9.35
CA ILE A 36 14.12 10.37 9.74
C ILE A 36 13.85 11.54 10.68
N ASP A 37 12.84 12.35 10.35
CA ASP A 37 12.32 13.43 11.19
C ASP A 37 11.07 12.99 11.95
N ARG A 38 10.11 12.36 11.24
CA ARG A 38 8.86 11.87 11.81
C ARG A 38 8.50 10.51 11.23
N LEU A 39 7.92 9.65 12.06
CA LEU A 39 7.49 8.31 11.70
C LEU A 39 6.16 7.99 12.38
N TYR A 40 5.18 7.56 11.59
CA TYR A 40 3.90 7.03 12.07
C TYR A 40 3.56 5.74 11.34
N GLN A 41 3.03 4.77 12.06
CA GLN A 41 2.67 3.46 11.53
C GLN A 41 1.45 2.92 12.27
N SER A 42 0.45 2.46 11.54
CA SER A 42 -0.78 1.90 12.10
C SER A 42 -1.30 0.74 11.26
N GLY A 43 -2.02 -0.18 11.90
CA GLY A 43 -2.54 -1.37 11.25
C GLY A 43 -1.45 -2.18 10.54
N ALA A 44 -1.72 -2.54 9.29
CA ALA A 44 -0.84 -3.32 8.43
C ALA A 44 0.30 -2.52 7.78
N ALA A 45 0.35 -1.19 7.95
CA ALA A 45 1.38 -0.35 7.37
C ALA A 45 2.64 -0.35 8.24
N LYS A 46 3.74 -0.90 7.72
CA LYS A 46 5.06 -0.89 8.37
C LYS A 46 6.11 -0.22 7.47
N ILE A 47 7.04 0.49 8.08
CA ILE A 47 8.15 1.19 7.42
C ILE A 47 9.44 0.68 8.05
N ARG A 48 10.37 0.21 7.21
CA ARG A 48 11.68 -0.29 7.63
C ARG A 48 12.79 0.50 6.96
N PHE A 49 13.92 0.60 7.64
CA PHE A 49 15.05 1.40 7.24
C PHE A 49 16.26 0.48 7.10
N PRO A 50 16.63 0.06 5.87
CA PRO A 50 17.88 -0.66 5.67
C PRO A 50 19.05 0.24 6.10
N SER A 51 20.12 -0.38 6.61
CA SER A 51 21.28 0.34 7.14
C SER A 51 21.89 1.24 6.07
N SER A 52 21.91 2.55 6.32
CA SER A 52 22.46 3.58 5.43
C SER A 52 23.96 3.80 5.65
N SER A 53 24.72 2.74 5.92
CA SER A 53 26.16 2.85 6.17
C SER A 53 26.86 3.35 4.90
N GLY A 54 27.20 4.65 4.88
CA GLY A 54 27.97 5.30 3.81
C GLY A 54 27.18 6.15 2.81
N THR A 55 25.87 6.34 2.97
CA THR A 55 25.06 7.16 2.04
C THR A 55 24.46 8.39 2.72
N SER A 56 24.38 9.51 2.00
CA SER A 56 23.73 10.75 2.46
C SER A 56 22.20 10.76 2.23
N THR A 57 21.66 9.62 1.77
CA THR A 57 20.25 9.43 1.40
C THR A 57 19.58 8.51 2.42
N CYS A 58 18.38 8.90 2.87
CA CYS A 58 17.57 8.05 3.73
C CYS A 58 16.86 7.00 2.88
N GLU A 59 16.93 5.72 3.25
CA GLU A 59 16.23 4.65 2.56
C GLU A 59 15.06 4.15 3.41
N ALA A 60 13.88 4.00 2.80
CA ALA A 60 12.68 3.52 3.47
C ALA A 60 11.97 2.45 2.63
N VAL A 61 11.66 1.33 3.27
CA VAL A 61 10.90 0.21 2.71
C VAL A 61 9.50 0.22 3.30
N LEU A 62 8.49 0.45 2.46
CA LEU A 62 7.07 0.46 2.80
C LEU A 62 6.49 -0.95 2.65
N ILE A 63 5.91 -1.47 3.73
CA ILE A 63 5.49 -2.86 3.89
C ILE A 63 4.01 -2.89 4.25
N ASN A 64 3.21 -3.60 3.46
CA ASN A 64 1.85 -3.97 3.83
C ASN A 64 1.87 -5.39 4.41
N THR A 65 1.70 -5.53 5.73
CA THR A 65 1.74 -6.84 6.41
C THR A 65 0.44 -7.64 6.34
N ALA A 66 -0.62 -7.14 5.68
CA ALA A 66 -1.89 -7.84 5.56
C ALA A 66 -1.85 -8.99 4.53
N GLY A 67 -0.82 -9.09 3.70
CA GLY A 67 -0.71 -10.14 2.67
C GLY A 67 -1.60 -9.94 1.44
N GLY A 68 -2.28 -8.80 1.36
CA GLY A 68 -3.14 -8.36 0.26
C GLY A 68 -4.29 -7.49 0.76
N LEU A 69 -5.06 -6.92 -0.17
CA LEU A 69 -6.21 -6.07 0.11
C LEU A 69 -7.45 -6.62 -0.60
N THR A 70 -8.58 -6.64 0.06
CA THR A 70 -9.90 -6.99 -0.49
C THR A 70 -10.82 -5.77 -0.45
N GLY A 71 -12.02 -5.90 -1.03
CA GLY A 71 -12.99 -4.80 -1.09
C GLY A 71 -13.20 -4.11 0.27
N GLY A 72 -13.25 -2.79 0.29
CA GLY A 72 -13.41 -2.00 1.53
C GLY A 72 -12.13 -1.76 2.34
N ASP A 73 -11.02 -2.43 2.02
CA ASP A 73 -9.74 -2.19 2.68
C ASP A 73 -9.15 -0.82 2.30
N ARG A 74 -8.41 -0.22 3.24
CA ARG A 74 -7.79 1.11 3.13
C ARG A 74 -6.34 1.04 3.58
N LEU A 75 -5.45 1.48 2.71
CA LEU A 75 -4.03 1.64 3.00
C LEU A 75 -3.55 3.01 2.53
N SER A 76 -2.98 3.79 3.45
CA SER A 76 -2.47 5.14 3.16
C SER A 76 -0.98 5.26 3.45
N TRP A 77 -0.24 5.80 2.48
CA TRP A 77 1.16 6.16 2.62
C TRP A 77 1.32 7.68 2.48
N ILE A 78 1.95 8.32 3.46
CA ILE A 78 2.27 9.75 3.41
C ILE A 78 3.79 9.91 3.55
N VAL A 79 4.40 10.55 2.56
CA VAL A 79 5.84 10.67 2.44
C VAL A 79 6.21 12.14 2.28
N HIS A 80 7.07 12.62 3.16
CA HIS A 80 7.58 13.99 3.13
C HIS A 80 9.11 14.01 3.09
N ALA A 81 9.68 14.67 2.09
CA ALA A 81 11.10 15.00 2.05
C ALA A 81 11.25 16.51 2.30
N GLY A 82 11.84 16.86 3.44
CA GLY A 82 12.12 18.23 3.85
C GLY A 82 13.21 18.89 2.99
N GLU A 83 13.47 20.18 3.23
CA GLU A 83 14.43 20.95 2.42
C GLU A 83 15.78 20.23 2.28
N ARG A 84 16.27 20.11 1.03
CA ARG A 84 17.53 19.43 0.67
C ARG A 84 17.64 17.96 1.14
N ALA A 85 16.56 17.34 1.59
CA ALA A 85 16.56 15.94 1.98
C ALA A 85 16.55 15.03 0.74
N SER A 86 17.29 13.94 0.80
CA SER A 86 17.30 12.87 -0.17
C SER A 86 16.68 11.62 0.45
N LEU A 87 15.61 11.12 -0.16
CA LEU A 87 14.88 9.93 0.26
C LEU A 87 14.80 8.94 -0.89
N THR A 88 15.07 7.67 -0.63
CA THR A 88 14.74 6.56 -1.53
C THR A 88 13.64 5.74 -0.86
N CYS A 89 12.48 5.64 -1.51
CA CYS A 89 11.37 4.82 -1.04
C CYS A 89 11.13 3.65 -1.98
N VAL A 90 11.01 2.46 -1.39
CA VAL A 90 10.64 1.23 -2.08
C VAL A 90 9.41 0.65 -1.39
N SER A 91 8.37 0.29 -2.14
CA SER A 91 7.25 -0.49 -1.59
C SER A 91 7.48 -1.98 -1.86
N GLN A 92 6.97 -2.85 -1.00
CA GLN A 92 6.95 -4.29 -1.28
C GLN A 92 6.30 -4.61 -2.63
N ALA A 93 6.79 -5.68 -3.26
CA ALA A 93 6.32 -6.20 -4.53
C ALA A 93 4.81 -6.49 -4.47
N CYS A 94 4.08 -5.79 -5.33
CA CYS A 94 2.70 -6.05 -5.75
C CYS A 94 1.75 -6.49 -4.62
N GLU A 95 1.05 -5.53 -4.02
CA GLU A 95 -0.11 -5.84 -3.18
C GLU A 95 -1.04 -6.81 -3.93
N ARG A 96 -1.34 -7.95 -3.31
CA ARG A 96 -2.34 -8.88 -3.86
C ARG A 96 -3.70 -8.25 -3.67
N ILE A 97 -4.31 -7.78 -4.75
CA ILE A 97 -5.67 -7.24 -4.73
C ILE A 97 -6.64 -8.39 -5.01
N TYR A 98 -7.55 -8.64 -4.07
CA TYR A 98 -8.58 -9.66 -4.17
C TYR A 98 -9.88 -9.07 -4.72
N ARG A 99 -10.66 -9.91 -5.42
CA ARG A 99 -11.96 -9.53 -5.94
C ARG A 99 -12.90 -9.12 -4.80
N SER A 100 -13.49 -7.94 -4.92
CA SER A 100 -14.55 -7.50 -4.02
C SER A 100 -15.83 -8.32 -4.27
N ARG A 101 -16.42 -8.88 -3.21
CA ARG A 101 -17.72 -9.56 -3.27
C ARG A 101 -18.90 -8.59 -3.20
N ASP A 102 -18.68 -7.42 -2.60
CA ASP A 102 -19.71 -6.46 -2.23
C ASP A 102 -19.69 -5.20 -3.12
N GLY A 103 -18.89 -5.20 -4.18
CA GLY A 103 -18.75 -4.07 -5.12
C GLY A 103 -17.90 -2.90 -4.61
N GLU A 104 -17.59 -2.80 -3.32
CA GLU A 104 -16.68 -1.77 -2.80
C GLU A 104 -15.22 -2.11 -3.15
N PRO A 105 -14.43 -1.20 -3.78
CA PRO A 105 -13.03 -1.45 -4.09
C PRO A 105 -12.12 -1.29 -2.86
N ALA A 106 -10.98 -1.96 -2.88
CA ALA A 106 -9.87 -1.62 -1.99
C ALA A 106 -9.30 -0.25 -2.41
N ARG A 107 -8.80 0.53 -1.44
CA ARG A 107 -8.20 1.84 -1.67
C ARG A 107 -6.77 1.89 -1.16
N VAL A 108 -5.87 2.28 -2.04
CA VAL A 108 -4.46 2.55 -1.73
C VAL A 108 -4.16 3.98 -2.13
N SER A 109 -3.73 4.80 -1.17
CA SER A 109 -3.37 6.21 -1.42
C SER A 109 -1.91 6.45 -1.09
N VAL A 110 -1.21 7.15 -1.98
CA VAL A 110 0.17 7.59 -1.75
C VAL A 110 0.23 9.11 -1.94
N SER A 111 0.54 9.82 -0.86
CA SER A 111 0.71 11.27 -0.86
C SER A 111 2.18 11.61 -0.66
N ILE A 112 2.78 12.33 -1.61
CA ILE A 112 4.20 12.70 -1.58
C ILE A 112 4.33 14.22 -1.58
N THR A 113 5.05 14.75 -0.60
CA THR A 113 5.42 16.16 -0.49
C THR A 113 6.94 16.30 -0.54
N LEU A 114 7.44 17.18 -1.42
CA LEU A 114 8.86 17.49 -1.56
C LEU A 114 9.07 18.98 -1.37
N ASP A 115 9.91 19.35 -0.40
CA ASP A 115 10.29 20.74 -0.15
C ASP A 115 11.37 21.19 -1.15
N GLN A 116 11.84 22.44 -0.99
CA GLN A 116 12.85 23.01 -1.90
C GLN A 116 14.12 22.15 -1.94
N LYS A 117 14.58 21.85 -3.16
CA LYS A 117 15.78 21.04 -3.43
C LYS A 117 15.75 19.63 -2.80
N ALA A 118 14.59 19.15 -2.33
CA ALA A 118 14.42 17.79 -1.89
C ALA A 118 14.40 16.83 -3.09
N CYS A 119 14.89 15.62 -2.88
CA CYS A 119 14.95 14.55 -3.87
C CYS A 119 14.26 13.30 -3.34
N LEU A 120 13.39 12.69 -4.15
CA LEU A 120 12.78 11.40 -3.86
C LEU A 120 13.02 10.44 -5.02
N ASN A 121 13.69 9.33 -4.72
CA ASN A 121 13.76 8.17 -5.60
C ASN A 121 12.65 7.21 -5.19
N TRP A 122 11.56 7.18 -5.95
CA TRP A 122 10.48 6.22 -5.73
C TRP A 122 10.66 5.03 -6.68
N MET A 123 10.86 3.83 -6.15
CA MET A 123 10.96 2.60 -6.95
C MET A 123 9.71 1.73 -6.72
N PRO A 124 8.68 1.85 -7.58
CA PRO A 124 7.56 0.93 -7.54
C PRO A 124 7.98 -0.37 -8.23
N GLN A 125 7.95 -1.49 -7.52
CA GLN A 125 8.21 -2.79 -8.13
C GLN A 125 6.95 -3.32 -8.84
N LEU A 126 6.48 -2.60 -9.86
CA LEU A 126 5.53 -3.02 -10.90
C LEU A 126 5.80 -2.22 -12.18
N LYS A 127 5.53 -2.82 -13.36
CA LYS A 127 5.81 -2.29 -14.71
C LYS A 127 5.35 -0.84 -14.91
N ARG A 128 6.16 0.15 -14.52
CA ARG A 128 6.26 1.54 -15.02
C ARG A 128 7.04 2.37 -14.00
N ILE A 129 8.21 2.85 -14.43
CA ILE A 129 9.07 3.75 -13.66
C ILE A 129 8.56 5.19 -13.82
N TRP A 130 8.52 5.96 -12.73
CA TRP A 130 8.16 7.38 -12.74
C TRP A 130 9.21 8.17 -11.95
N LEU A 131 9.97 9.04 -12.60
CA LEU A 131 10.68 10.12 -11.92
C LEU A 131 9.67 11.22 -11.60
N LEU A 132 9.40 11.45 -10.32
CA LEU A 132 8.53 12.54 -9.87
C LEU A 132 9.40 13.72 -9.43
N ARG A 133 9.21 14.87 -10.07
CA ARG A 133 9.81 16.15 -9.68
C ARG A 133 8.68 17.14 -9.44
N ARG A 134 8.56 17.61 -8.19
CA ARG A 134 7.47 18.42 -7.56
C ARG A 134 6.26 17.65 -7.01
N ALA A 135 5.64 18.25 -5.98
CA ALA A 135 4.56 17.70 -5.17
C ALA A 135 3.41 17.15 -6.02
N CYS A 136 3.17 15.85 -5.92
CA CYS A 136 2.11 15.15 -6.60
C CYS A 136 1.40 14.26 -5.58
N SER A 137 0.13 14.52 -5.30
CA SER A 137 -0.74 13.56 -4.61
C SER A 137 -1.29 12.57 -5.65
N LEU A 138 -1.04 11.27 -5.47
CA LEU A 138 -1.58 10.23 -6.35
C LEU A 138 -2.54 9.34 -5.56
N SER A 139 -3.83 9.53 -5.77
CA SER A 139 -4.88 8.61 -5.33
C SER A 139 -5.35 7.76 -6.51
N LYS A 140 -5.30 6.43 -6.41
CA LYS A 140 -5.89 5.54 -7.42
C LYS A 140 -6.90 4.59 -6.79
N PRO A 141 -8.18 4.63 -7.21
CA PRO A 141 -9.07 3.51 -6.99
C PRO A 141 -8.58 2.34 -7.86
N LEU A 142 -8.37 1.18 -7.25
CA LEU A 142 -7.98 -0.03 -7.97
C LEU A 142 -9.20 -0.94 -8.07
N SER A 143 -9.80 -0.99 -9.27
CA SER A 143 -10.79 -2.00 -9.64
C SER A 143 -10.11 -3.02 -10.56
N SER A 144 -10.05 -4.28 -10.16
CA SER A 144 -9.50 -5.33 -11.00
C SER A 144 -10.62 -5.97 -11.83
N ASP A 145 -10.75 -5.61 -13.11
CA ASP A 145 -11.36 -6.50 -14.09
C ASP A 145 -10.29 -7.49 -14.53
N VAL A 146 -10.28 -8.66 -13.90
CA VAL A 146 -9.39 -9.76 -14.24
C VAL A 146 -10.18 -10.70 -15.17
N PRO A 147 -9.79 -10.87 -16.45
CA PRO A 147 -10.32 -11.96 -17.24
C PRO A 147 -9.90 -13.27 -16.58
N GLN A 148 -10.88 -14.16 -16.37
CA GLN A 148 -10.73 -15.48 -15.77
C GLN A 148 -9.63 -16.25 -16.51
N TRP A 149 -8.51 -16.52 -15.85
CA TRP A 149 -7.56 -17.50 -16.34
C TRP A 149 -8.20 -18.88 -16.12
N GLU A 150 -8.67 -19.51 -17.20
CA GLU A 150 -9.05 -20.91 -17.15
C GLU A 150 -7.79 -21.76 -17.23
N ARG A 151 -7.56 -22.58 -16.20
CA ARG A 151 -6.59 -23.67 -16.31
C ARG A 151 -7.13 -24.66 -17.36
N PRO A 152 -6.37 -25.02 -18.41
CA PRO A 152 -6.73 -26.20 -19.16
C PRO A 152 -6.66 -27.41 -18.21
N TYR A 153 -7.80 -28.10 -18.06
CA TYR A 153 -7.89 -29.35 -17.34
C TYR A 153 -7.03 -30.39 -18.06
N VAL A 154 -5.93 -30.83 -17.43
CA VAL A 154 -5.17 -32.00 -17.87
C VAL A 154 -5.66 -33.15 -17.00
N GLY A 155 -6.48 -34.02 -17.58
CA GLY A 155 -6.91 -35.27 -16.95
C GLY A 155 -5.72 -36.24 -16.78
N PRO A 156 -5.82 -37.24 -15.89
CA PRO A 156 -4.76 -38.22 -15.69
C PRO A 156 -4.53 -39.07 -16.95
N ALA A 157 -3.27 -39.48 -17.11
CA ALA A 157 -2.62 -40.03 -18.31
C ALA A 157 -3.29 -41.25 -18.95
#